data_AF-Q4N192-F1
#
_entry.id   AF-Q4N192-F1
#
_cell.length_a   1.000
_cell.length_b   1.000
_cell.length_c   1.000
_cell.angle_alpha   90.00
_cell.angle_beta   90.00
_cell.angle_gamma   90.00
#
_symmetry.space_group_name_H-M   'P 1'
#
loop_
_entity.id
_entity.type
_entity.pdbx_description
1 polymer ?
#
loop_
_entity_poly.entity_id
_entity_poly.type
_entity_poly.pdbx_seq_one_letter_code
_entity_poly.pdbx_strand_id
1 'polypeptide(L)'
;MPTRDLVNRVLRWRELFRTNKYPPLGNEAPEGPKSKYTNFSLQHIMEKYNFLPSFLLKKEFLLSLSSKNPELVKDAFFGDKYKYNLETDLPPPNNVQRKKDDLKEHK
;
A
#
# COMPACT_ATOMS: atom_id res chain seq x y z
N MET A 1 13.36 -0.13 -21.24
CA MET A 1 12.11 -0.13 -22.04
C MET A 1 11.24 -1.30 -21.60
N PRO A 2 10.02 -1.09 -21.11
CA PRO A 2 9.11 -2.20 -20.81
C PRO A 2 8.77 -2.92 -22.12
N THR A 3 9.01 -4.21 -22.18
CA THR A 3 8.65 -5.05 -23.33
C THR A 3 7.13 -5.17 -23.45
N ARG A 4 6.61 -5.19 -24.67
CA ARG A 4 5.16 -5.29 -24.99
C ARG A 4 4.46 -6.42 -24.23
N ASP A 5 5.16 -7.54 -24.03
CA ASP A 5 4.66 -8.71 -23.30
C ASP A 5 4.41 -8.43 -21.81
N LEU A 6 5.25 -7.59 -21.21
CA LEU A 6 5.17 -7.22 -19.80
C LEU A 6 3.94 -6.33 -19.55
N VAL A 7 3.70 -5.38 -20.45
CA VAL A 7 2.50 -4.53 -20.44
C VAL A 7 1.23 -5.37 -20.62
N ASN A 8 1.22 -6.28 -21.60
CA ASN A 8 0.09 -7.17 -21.85
C ASN A 8 -0.22 -8.06 -20.63
N ARG A 9 0.81 -8.55 -19.94
CA ARG A 9 0.66 -9.34 -18.72
C ARG A 9 -0.01 -8.53 -17.61
N VAL A 10 0.43 -7.29 -17.39
CA VAL A 10 -0.18 -6.40 -16.38
C VAL A 10 -1.64 -6.11 -16.70
N LEU A 11 -1.95 -5.80 -17.97
CA LEU A 11 -3.33 -5.54 -18.41
C LEU A 11 -4.22 -6.76 -18.25
N ARG A 12 -3.72 -7.97 -18.50
CA ARG A 12 -4.45 -9.22 -18.26
C ARG A 12 -4.80 -9.39 -16.78
N TRP A 13 -3.85 -9.15 -15.88
CA TRP A 13 -4.12 -9.21 -14.44
C TRP A 13 -5.12 -8.14 -13.99
N ARG A 14 -4.99 -6.92 -14.50
CA ARG A 14 -5.95 -5.84 -14.23
C ARG A 14 -7.36 -6.22 -14.66
N GLU A 15 -7.50 -6.76 -15.86
CA GLU A 15 -8.81 -7.18 -16.38
C GLU A 15 -9.40 -8.33 -15.56
N LEU A 16 -8.56 -9.30 -15.17
CA LEU A 16 -8.96 -10.38 -14.29
C LEU A 16 -9.45 -9.87 -12.94
N PHE A 17 -8.72 -8.95 -12.28
CA PHE A 17 -9.17 -8.37 -11.01
C PHE A 17 -10.41 -7.48 -11.15
N ARG A 18 -10.65 -6.89 -12.32
CA ARG A 18 -11.83 -6.07 -12.59
C ARG A 18 -13.09 -6.92 -12.81
N THR A 19 -12.95 -8.00 -13.56
CA THR A 19 -14.05 -8.91 -13.92
C THR A 19 -14.41 -9.85 -12.78
N ASN A 20 -13.41 -10.25 -11.99
CA ASN A 20 -13.62 -11.14 -10.86
C ASN A 20 -14.05 -10.32 -9.63
N LYS A 21 -15.37 -10.16 -9.46
CA LYS A 21 -15.94 -9.62 -8.22
C LYS A 21 -15.49 -10.53 -7.07
N TYR A 22 -14.95 -9.94 -6.01
CA TYR A 22 -14.50 -10.72 -4.85
C TYR A 22 -15.63 -11.67 -4.40
N PRO A 23 -15.36 -12.99 -4.30
CA PRO A 23 -16.35 -13.90 -3.77
C PRO A 23 -16.72 -13.44 -2.36
N PRO A 24 -17.98 -13.64 -1.95
CA PRO A 24 -18.38 -13.27 -0.61
C PRO A 24 -17.44 -13.93 0.40
N LEU A 25 -16.83 -13.09 1.24
CA LEU A 25 -15.99 -13.57 2.33
C LEU A 25 -16.89 -14.37 3.27
N GLY A 26 -16.42 -15.54 3.70
CA GLY A 26 -17.18 -16.61 4.37
C GLY A 26 -17.78 -16.29 5.75
N ASN A 27 -18.33 -15.09 5.91
CA ASN A 27 -19.20 -14.63 6.99
C ASN A 27 -20.68 -14.95 6.70
N GLU A 28 -21.00 -15.60 5.58
CA GLU A 28 -22.39 -15.83 5.13
C GLU A 28 -23.12 -16.92 5.94
N ALA A 29 -22.39 -17.88 6.51
CA ALA A 29 -22.96 -18.96 7.32
C ALA A 29 -22.55 -18.77 8.79
N PRO A 30 -23.41 -18.16 9.64
CA PRO A 30 -23.12 -17.99 11.06
C PRO A 30 -23.03 -19.34 11.79
N GLU A 31 -23.85 -20.33 11.40
CA GLU A 31 -23.92 -21.64 12.04
C GLU A 31 -24.09 -22.76 11.01
N GLY A 32 -23.66 -23.98 11.38
CA GLY A 32 -23.83 -25.19 10.57
C GLY A 32 -22.55 -25.72 9.90
N PRO A 33 -22.65 -26.84 9.15
CA PRO A 33 -21.51 -27.43 8.47
C PRO A 33 -20.99 -26.44 7.41
N LYS A 34 -19.70 -26.07 7.52
CA LYS A 34 -18.96 -24.99 6.80
C LYS A 34 -18.92 -23.62 7.51
N SER A 35 -19.57 -23.44 8.65
CA SER A 35 -19.33 -22.27 9.50
C SER A 35 -17.87 -22.28 9.97
N LYS A 36 -17.22 -21.12 9.90
CA LYS A 36 -15.86 -20.92 10.41
C LYS A 36 -15.95 -20.34 11.81
N TYR A 37 -14.94 -20.62 12.63
CA TYR A 37 -14.83 -19.99 13.94
C TYR A 37 -14.88 -18.46 13.80
N THR A 38 -15.78 -17.83 14.54
CA THR A 38 -15.89 -16.39 14.65
C THR A 38 -16.38 -16.04 16.05
N ASN A 39 -15.71 -15.08 16.69
CA ASN A 39 -16.23 -14.39 17.88
C ASN A 39 -16.62 -12.95 17.54
N PHE A 40 -17.00 -12.73 16.29
CA PHE A 40 -17.36 -11.43 15.75
C PHE A 40 -18.85 -11.41 15.39
N SER A 41 -19.58 -10.40 15.87
CA SER A 41 -21.04 -10.26 15.73
C SER A 41 -21.48 -8.99 14.99
N LEU A 42 -20.53 -8.21 14.45
CA LEU A 42 -20.80 -6.95 13.74
C LEU A 42 -20.72 -7.13 12.21
N GLN A 43 -21.28 -8.22 11.69
CA GLN A 43 -21.26 -8.56 10.25
C GLN A 43 -21.84 -7.44 9.39
N HIS A 44 -22.99 -6.88 9.78
CA HIS A 44 -23.66 -5.78 9.06
C HIS A 44 -22.81 -4.50 8.92
N ILE A 45 -21.85 -4.29 9.82
CA ILE A 45 -20.85 -3.21 9.71
C ILE A 45 -19.71 -3.66 8.80
N MET A 46 -19.17 -4.85 9.08
CA MET A 46 -17.99 -5.38 8.38
C MET A 46 -18.24 -5.66 6.90
N GLU A 47 -19.48 -5.94 6.49
CA GLU A 47 -19.86 -6.12 5.08
C GLU A 47 -19.43 -4.95 4.18
N LYS A 48 -19.49 -3.71 4.71
CA LYS A 48 -19.06 -2.49 3.99
C LYS A 48 -17.53 -2.37 3.90
N TYR A 49 -16.81 -3.02 4.81
CA TYR A 49 -15.36 -2.91 5.01
C TYR A 49 -14.61 -4.24 4.83
N ASN A 50 -15.28 -5.25 4.25
CA ASN A 50 -14.74 -6.59 4.03
C ASN A 50 -13.45 -6.61 3.19
N PHE A 51 -13.17 -5.54 2.45
CA PHE A 51 -11.92 -5.37 1.69
C PHE A 51 -10.71 -5.00 2.57
N LEU A 52 -10.93 -4.48 3.79
CA LEU A 52 -9.86 -3.95 4.65
C LEU A 52 -8.75 -4.96 4.95
N PRO A 53 -9.03 -6.22 5.34
CA PRO A 53 -7.96 -7.19 5.63
C PRO A 53 -7.05 -7.41 4.41
N SER A 54 -7.64 -7.63 3.23
CA SER A 54 -6.88 -7.80 1.98
C SER A 54 -6.10 -6.54 1.60
N PHE A 55 -6.64 -5.35 1.89
CA PHE A 55 -5.98 -4.07 1.61
C PHE A 55 -4.75 -3.84 2.51
N LEU A 56 -4.90 -4.08 3.81
CA LEU A 56 -3.82 -3.93 4.79
C LEU A 56 -2.70 -4.94 4.51
N LEU A 57 -3.03 -6.20 4.23
CA LEU A 57 -2.05 -7.22 3.86
C LEU A 57 -1.23 -6.80 2.63
N LYS A 58 -1.88 -6.28 1.58
CA LYS A 58 -1.19 -5.78 0.39
C LYS A 58 -0.23 -4.63 0.72
N LYS A 59 -0.60 -3.74 1.65
CA LYS A 59 0.28 -2.66 2.12
C LYS A 59 1.51 -3.20 2.86
N GLU A 60 1.33 -4.18 3.73
CA GLU A 60 2.43 -4.82 4.46
C GLU A 60 3.45 -5.44 3.50
N PHE A 61 2.97 -6.18 2.49
CA PHE A 61 3.84 -6.72 1.44
C PHE A 61 4.54 -5.63 0.63
N LEU A 62 3.81 -4.58 0.24
CA LEU A 62 4.36 -3.48 -0.53
C LEU A 62 5.48 -2.78 0.25
N LEU A 63 5.30 -2.53 1.55
CA LEU A 63 6.33 -1.93 2.39
C LEU A 63 7.62 -2.76 2.40
N SER A 64 7.51 -4.08 2.55
CA SER A 64 8.67 -4.97 2.53
C SER A 64 9.38 -4.97 1.17
N LEU A 65 8.62 -4.98 0.07
CA LEU A 65 9.18 -4.92 -1.28
C LEU A 65 9.85 -3.56 -1.56
N SER A 66 9.19 -2.47 -1.17
CA SER A 66 9.69 -1.10 -1.32
C SER A 66 10.94 -0.85 -0.47
N SER A 67 11.08 -1.50 0.69
CA SER A 67 12.30 -1.43 1.49
C SER A 67 13.53 -1.98 0.74
N LYS A 68 13.35 -2.94 -0.16
CA LYS A 68 14.43 -3.50 -0.99
C LYS A 68 14.61 -2.74 -2.30
N ASN A 69 13.52 -2.25 -2.89
CA ASN A 69 13.54 -1.47 -4.12
C ASN A 69 12.43 -0.39 -4.09
N PRO A 70 12.74 0.85 -3.70
CA PRO A 70 11.76 1.92 -3.60
C PRO A 70 11.24 2.41 -4.96
N GLU A 71 11.95 2.14 -6.05
CA GLU A 71 11.53 2.55 -7.41
C GLU A 71 10.28 1.80 -7.87
N LEU A 72 9.92 0.68 -7.23
CA LEU A 72 8.72 -0.11 -7.55
C LEU A 72 7.42 0.70 -7.46
N VAL A 73 7.37 1.72 -6.61
CA VAL A 73 6.20 2.56 -6.39
C VAL A 73 6.34 3.95 -6.98
N LYS A 74 7.48 4.28 -7.58
CA LYS A 74 7.72 5.60 -8.18
C LYS A 74 6.63 5.97 -9.18
N ASP A 75 6.21 4.98 -9.98
CA ASP A 75 5.17 5.18 -10.98
C ASP A 75 3.76 5.36 -10.38
N ALA A 76 3.55 4.86 -9.15
CA ALA A 76 2.27 4.96 -8.44
C ALA A 76 2.03 6.36 -7.84
N PHE A 77 3.08 7.16 -7.64
CA PHE A 77 3.00 8.51 -7.09
C PHE A 77 2.90 9.62 -8.16
N PHE A 78 2.86 9.28 -9.46
CA PHE A 78 2.72 10.28 -10.54
C PHE A 78 1.31 10.90 -10.69
N GLY A 79 0.48 10.85 -9.66
CA GLY A 79 -0.72 11.68 -9.56
C GLY A 79 -0.50 12.81 -8.55
N ASP A 80 -0.92 14.03 -8.89
CA ASP A 80 -0.83 15.22 -8.00
C ASP A 80 -1.57 15.06 -6.67
N LYS A 81 -2.38 14.01 -6.53
CA LYS A 81 -3.25 13.77 -5.37
C LYS A 81 -2.53 13.20 -4.14
N TYR A 82 -1.34 12.62 -4.30
CA TYR A 82 -0.60 11.98 -3.20
C TYR A 82 0.91 12.32 -3.19
N LYS A 83 1.28 13.49 -3.72
CA LYS A 83 2.62 14.05 -3.53
C LYS A 83 2.70 14.57 -2.09
N TYR A 84 3.38 13.84 -1.20
CA TYR A 84 3.82 14.37 0.09
C TYR A 84 5.12 15.18 -0.09
N ASN A 85 5.11 16.12 -1.05
CA ASN A 85 6.15 17.14 -1.04
C ASN A 85 5.84 18.01 0.18
N LEU A 86 6.64 17.88 1.23
CA LEU A 86 6.72 18.90 2.26
C LEU A 86 7.39 20.09 1.57
N GLU A 87 6.57 20.97 1.00
CA GLU A 87 7.01 22.29 0.56
C GLU A 87 7.39 23.05 1.83
N THR A 88 8.68 23.04 2.14
CA THR A 88 9.27 23.84 3.20
C THR A 88 10.10 24.92 2.53
N ASP A 89 10.04 26.15 3.02
CA ASP A 89 10.94 27.24 2.61
C ASP A 89 12.41 26.99 3.03
N LEU A 90 12.69 25.81 3.62
CA LEU A 90 14.03 25.41 4.02
C LEU A 90 14.83 24.99 2.79
N PRO A 91 16.05 25.52 2.62
CA PRO A 91 16.90 25.14 1.49
C PRO A 91 17.30 23.66 1.58
N PRO A 92 17.53 22.98 0.43
CA PRO A 92 17.93 21.58 0.40
C PRO A 92 19.20 21.35 1.24
N PRO A 93 19.33 20.19 1.91
CA PRO A 93 20.35 19.94 2.92
C PRO A 93 21.81 20.08 2.42
N ASN A 94 22.03 20.06 1.10
CA ASN A 94 23.34 20.29 0.50
C ASN A 94 23.82 21.76 0.56
N ASN A 95 22.93 22.72 0.83
CA ASN A 95 23.27 24.15 0.94
C ASN A 95 23.27 24.68 2.37
N VAL A 96 23.04 23.83 3.37
CA VAL A 96 23.17 24.23 4.77
C VAL A 96 24.67 24.22 5.10
N GLN A 97 25.28 25.40 5.12
CA GLN A 97 26.59 25.58 5.77
C GLN A 97 26.43 25.15 7.22
N ARG A 98 26.95 23.96 7.57
CA ARG A 98 27.05 23.52 8.96
C ARG A 98 27.83 24.59 9.71
N LYS A 99 27.19 25.29 10.63
CA LYS A 99 27.90 26.20 11.53
C LYS A 99 28.89 25.36 12.34
N LYS A 100 30.13 25.84 12.46
CA LYS A 100 31.21 25.17 13.21
C LYS A 100 30.87 24.92 14.69
N ASP A 101 29.79 25.52 15.21
CA ASP A 101 29.35 25.36 16.60
C ASP A 101 28.70 24.00 16.88
N ASP A 102 28.17 23.30 15.86
CA ASP A 102 27.55 21.97 16.02
C ASP A 102 28.59 20.83 16.06
N LEU A 103 29.88 21.15 15.94
CA LEU A 103 31.01 20.20 15.92
C LEU A 103 31.73 20.08 17.27
N LYS A 104 31.18 20.62 18.37
CA LYS A 104 31.74 20.32 19.69
C LYS A 104 31.41 18.88 20.07
N GLU A 105 32.36 17.99 19.80
CA GLU A 105 32.42 16.65 20.37
C GLU A 105 32.25 16.76 21.89
N HIS A 106 31.22 16.09 22.41
CA HIS A 106 31.10 15.84 23.83
C HIS A 106 32.25 14.91 24.23
N LYS A 107 33.25 15.46 24.92
CA LYS A 107 34.19 14.68 25.74
C LYS A 107 33.48 14.07 26.93
#